data_AF-A0A7S3V7P1-F1
#
_entry.id   AF-A0A7S3V7P1-F1
#
_cell.length_a   1.000
_cell.length_b   1.000
_cell.length_c   1.000
_cell.angle_alpha   90.00
_cell.angle_beta   90.00
_cell.angle_gamma   90.00
#
_symmetry.space_group_name_H-M   'P 1'
#
loop_
_entity.id
_entity.type
_entity.pdbx_description
1 polymer ?
#
loop_
_entity_poly.entity_id
_entity_poly.type
_entity_poly.pdbx_seq_one_letter_code
_entity_poly.pdbx_strand_id
1 'polypeptide(L)'
;MTTKLNFWRYLSPSAHGGTLVFMLITPAGGFHWMPLDSSPRPRQIWKRGKELQGKKIVSYEEGGSNGLPGSGCRTTIALTLTSSATSGDPVEAWCIAINSGGGSEQLCLSTGVLGAALFNPYSSIAEEFDPMVITITEDKADENSVNIDVSGLLKNPISGCLEKGERIAGASFLRKSKTTLPQPTMAMGIAPSAFVLCCEQFVAVILRNEGSLIVYKFDDNKSSTNFNVIQQKKLDRYVVDASIRLREDDTCRGIDIIALLCDRENLKDGRIVTVSISDNYSS
;
A
#
# COMPACT_ATOMS: atom_id res chain seq x y z
N MET A 1 -27.56 -9.93 -5.87
CA MET A 1 -26.19 -10.32 -6.26
C MET A 1 -25.54 -9.09 -6.86
N THR A 2 -24.70 -8.37 -6.11
CA THR A 2 -24.12 -7.08 -6.54
C THR A 2 -22.62 -7.12 -6.29
N THR A 3 -21.92 -7.60 -7.30
CA THR A 3 -20.47 -7.76 -7.38
C THR A 3 -19.84 -6.38 -7.60
N LYS A 4 -19.08 -5.86 -6.64
CA LYS A 4 -18.26 -4.65 -6.76
C LYS A 4 -16.96 -4.87 -5.97
N LEU A 5 -15.84 -4.47 -6.54
CA LEU A 5 -14.51 -4.90 -6.07
C LEU A 5 -13.43 -4.08 -6.78
N ASN A 6 -12.27 -3.93 -6.13
CA ASN A 6 -11.26 -2.92 -6.40
C ASN A 6 -9.84 -3.36 -5.94
N PHE A 7 -8.83 -2.61 -6.43
CA PHE A 7 -7.48 -2.28 -5.88
C PHE A 7 -6.22 -2.91 -6.52
N TRP A 8 -5.25 -2.01 -6.85
CA TRP A 8 -3.82 -2.28 -7.08
C TRP A 8 -2.97 -1.10 -6.54
N ARG A 9 -1.82 -1.39 -5.93
CA ARG A 9 -0.74 -0.40 -5.60
C ARG A 9 0.61 -0.90 -6.12
N TYR A 10 1.50 0.08 -6.30
CA TYR A 10 2.86 0.10 -6.86
C TYR A 10 3.05 -0.08 -8.38
N LEU A 11 3.22 1.06 -9.07
CA LEU A 11 4.03 1.18 -10.28
C LEU A 11 4.94 2.39 -10.14
N SER A 12 6.24 2.20 -10.39
CA SER A 12 7.20 3.29 -10.40
C SER A 12 6.79 4.35 -11.45
N PRO A 13 6.93 5.66 -11.16
CA PRO A 13 6.58 6.76 -12.07
C PRO A 13 7.16 6.65 -13.50
N SER A 14 8.31 5.99 -13.64
CA SER A 14 8.98 5.76 -14.91
C SER A 14 8.37 4.64 -15.75
N ALA A 15 7.50 3.78 -15.19
CA ALA A 15 6.76 2.76 -15.95
C ALA A 15 5.65 3.35 -16.86
N HIS A 16 5.26 4.61 -16.64
CA HIS A 16 4.19 5.29 -17.40
C HIS A 16 4.60 6.63 -17.99
N GLY A 17 5.91 6.91 -18.04
CA GLY A 17 6.44 8.13 -18.64
C GLY A 17 5.88 9.42 -18.02
N GLY A 18 5.64 9.45 -16.70
CA GLY A 18 5.11 10.64 -16.01
C GLY A 18 3.61 10.91 -16.22
N THR A 19 2.86 9.99 -16.84
CA THR A 19 1.42 10.14 -17.03
C THR A 19 0.67 9.82 -15.73
N LEU A 20 -0.25 10.70 -15.32
CA LEU A 20 -1.21 10.47 -14.23
C LEU A 20 -2.08 9.25 -14.56
N VAL A 21 -1.76 8.09 -13.97
CA VAL A 21 -2.60 6.90 -14.10
C VAL A 21 -3.70 6.97 -13.04
N PHE A 22 -4.93 7.19 -13.50
CA PHE A 22 -6.11 7.08 -12.65
C PHE A 22 -6.44 5.60 -12.40
N MET A 23 -6.61 5.25 -11.13
CA MET A 23 -6.87 3.89 -10.65
C MET A 23 -8.32 3.49 -10.94
N LEU A 24 -8.50 2.40 -11.67
CA LEU A 24 -9.81 1.79 -11.92
C LEU A 24 -9.94 0.44 -11.19
N ILE A 25 -11.18 0.10 -10.88
CA ILE A 25 -11.62 -0.67 -9.71
C ILE A 25 -12.29 -1.99 -10.21
N THR A 26 -11.77 -3.20 -9.91
CA THR A 26 -12.39 -4.47 -10.43
C THR A 26 -12.60 -5.69 -9.48
N PRO A 27 -13.69 -6.47 -9.70
CA PRO A 27 -14.02 -7.83 -9.21
C PRO A 27 -13.09 -9.02 -9.28
N ALA A 28 -13.03 -9.73 -8.14
CA ALA A 28 -12.49 -11.06 -7.90
C ALA A 28 -12.84 -12.00 -9.05
N GLY A 29 -11.78 -12.62 -9.54
CA GLY A 29 -11.76 -13.45 -10.73
C GLY A 29 -10.68 -12.91 -11.66
N GLY A 30 -9.46 -13.42 -11.51
CA GLY A 30 -8.35 -13.17 -12.44
C GLY A 30 -7.86 -11.73 -12.53
N PHE A 31 -6.61 -11.49 -12.14
CA PHE A 31 -5.96 -10.20 -12.39
C PHE A 31 -5.90 -9.93 -13.90
N HIS A 32 -6.49 -8.81 -14.36
CA HIS A 32 -6.34 -8.30 -15.71
C HIS A 32 -5.90 -6.82 -15.69
N TRP A 33 -4.98 -6.47 -16.58
CA TRP A 33 -4.28 -5.20 -16.72
C TRP A 33 -4.13 -4.88 -18.23
N MET A 34 -4.28 -3.60 -18.60
CA MET A 34 -4.20 -3.01 -19.96
C MET A 34 -5.25 -3.47 -21.00
N PRO A 35 -5.57 -2.67 -22.04
CA PRO A 35 -6.65 -2.96 -22.99
C PRO A 35 -6.44 -4.35 -23.60
N LEU A 36 -7.52 -5.14 -23.56
CA LEU A 36 -7.62 -6.56 -23.93
C LEU A 36 -7.17 -6.92 -25.36
N ASP A 37 -6.72 -5.92 -26.12
CA ASP A 37 -6.43 -5.98 -27.56
C ASP A 37 -4.94 -6.20 -27.85
N SER A 38 -4.03 -5.94 -26.90
CA SER A 38 -2.60 -6.19 -27.08
C SER A 38 -2.08 -7.36 -26.24
N SER A 39 -1.47 -8.34 -26.91
CA SER A 39 -0.73 -9.45 -26.29
C SER A 39 0.61 -8.96 -25.72
N PRO A 40 1.08 -9.46 -24.56
CA PRO A 40 0.51 -10.55 -23.76
C PRO A 40 -0.51 -10.07 -22.73
N ARG A 41 -1.57 -10.87 -22.54
CA ARG A 41 -2.57 -10.64 -21.48
C ARG A 41 -1.98 -10.99 -20.11
N PRO A 42 -2.21 -10.18 -19.07
CA PRO A 42 -1.87 -10.54 -17.69
C PRO A 42 -2.55 -11.83 -17.25
N ARG A 43 -1.84 -12.60 -16.42
CA ARG A 43 -2.24 -13.94 -15.99
C ARG A 43 -2.45 -13.95 -14.49
N GLN A 44 -3.53 -14.60 -14.04
CA GLN A 44 -3.65 -14.97 -12.64
C GLN A 44 -2.65 -16.08 -12.33
N ILE A 45 -1.67 -15.71 -11.53
CA ILE A 45 -0.49 -16.52 -11.18
C ILE A 45 -0.53 -17.12 -9.79
N TRP A 46 -1.52 -16.74 -8.98
CA TRP A 46 -1.71 -17.29 -7.65
C TRP A 46 -3.16 -17.67 -7.38
N LYS A 47 -3.33 -18.69 -6.54
CA LYS A 47 -4.63 -19.16 -6.06
C LYS A 47 -4.67 -18.99 -4.55
N ARG A 48 -5.86 -18.70 -4.01
CA ARG A 48 -6.06 -18.64 -2.55
C ARG A 48 -5.69 -19.98 -1.94
N GLY A 49 -4.81 -19.95 -0.94
CA GLY A 49 -4.51 -21.13 -0.13
C GLY A 49 -5.66 -21.40 0.83
N LYS A 50 -5.53 -22.46 1.62
CA LYS A 50 -6.54 -22.85 2.62
C LYS A 50 -6.84 -21.72 3.59
N GLU A 51 -5.82 -20.95 3.98
CA GLU A 51 -5.94 -19.87 4.98
C GLU A 51 -6.65 -18.62 4.43
N LEU A 52 -6.61 -18.40 3.12
CA LEU A 52 -7.30 -17.30 2.45
C LEU A 52 -8.67 -17.71 1.89
N GLN A 53 -9.03 -19.00 2.00
CA GLN A 53 -10.32 -19.50 1.56
C GLN A 53 -11.44 -18.90 2.43
N GLY A 54 -12.47 -18.34 1.78
CA GLY A 54 -13.59 -17.70 2.47
C GLY A 54 -13.31 -16.28 2.98
N LYS A 55 -12.06 -15.79 2.95
CA LYS A 55 -11.73 -14.41 3.32
C LYS A 55 -12.13 -13.43 2.20
N LYS A 56 -12.53 -12.22 2.60
CA LYS A 56 -12.75 -11.10 1.68
C LYS A 56 -11.42 -10.43 1.41
N ILE A 57 -11.07 -10.28 0.13
CA ILE A 57 -9.91 -9.48 -0.27
C ILE A 57 -10.31 -8.01 -0.18
N VAL A 58 -9.58 -7.27 0.66
CA VAL A 58 -9.75 -5.83 0.89
C VAL A 58 -8.87 -5.04 -0.06
N SER A 59 -7.63 -5.46 -0.25
CA SER A 59 -6.73 -4.89 -1.25
C SER A 59 -5.74 -5.94 -1.77
N TYR A 60 -5.17 -5.66 -2.93
CA TYR A 60 -4.08 -6.42 -3.51
C TYR A 60 -3.07 -5.45 -4.11
N GLU A 61 -1.80 -5.81 -4.01
CA GLU A 61 -0.65 -5.09 -4.53
C GLU A 61 0.37 -6.13 -5.02
N GLU A 62 0.96 -5.92 -6.18
CA GLU A 62 2.04 -6.75 -6.70
C GLU A 62 3.18 -5.83 -7.08
N GLY A 63 4.42 -6.18 -6.70
CA GLY A 63 5.52 -5.24 -6.92
C GLY A 63 6.07 -5.22 -8.35
N GLY A 64 5.35 -5.77 -9.34
CA GLY A 64 5.63 -5.54 -10.76
C GLY A 64 6.14 -6.73 -11.57
N SER A 65 5.76 -7.98 -11.26
CA SER A 65 5.97 -9.11 -12.19
C SER A 65 4.89 -9.23 -13.27
N ASN A 66 3.70 -8.66 -13.04
CA ASN A 66 2.46 -8.93 -13.78
C ASN A 66 2.21 -10.44 -14.02
N GLY A 67 2.73 -11.26 -13.12
CA GLY A 67 2.78 -12.70 -13.25
C GLY A 67 3.55 -13.28 -14.43
N LEU A 68 4.57 -12.57 -14.90
CA LEU A 68 5.51 -13.06 -15.88
C LEU A 68 6.85 -13.39 -15.20
N PRO A 69 7.39 -14.61 -15.36
CA PRO A 69 8.75 -14.92 -14.94
C PRO A 69 9.78 -14.33 -15.93
N GLY A 70 11.05 -14.26 -15.51
CA GLY A 70 12.18 -13.88 -16.38
C GLY A 70 12.66 -12.44 -16.17
N SER A 71 13.52 -11.95 -17.07
CA SER A 71 14.28 -10.70 -16.92
C SER A 71 13.44 -9.41 -16.90
N GLY A 72 12.11 -9.49 -17.08
CA GLY A 72 11.18 -8.37 -16.91
C GLY A 72 10.47 -8.37 -15.56
N CYS A 73 10.69 -9.38 -14.73
CA CYS A 73 10.12 -9.49 -13.39
C CYS A 73 10.87 -8.57 -12.42
N ARG A 74 10.15 -7.62 -11.80
CA ARG A 74 10.74 -6.74 -10.78
C ARG A 74 10.69 -7.33 -9.38
N THR A 75 9.61 -8.02 -9.03
CA THR A 75 9.55 -8.82 -7.81
C THR A 75 8.52 -9.92 -7.95
N THR A 76 8.80 -11.05 -7.32
CA THR A 76 7.91 -12.20 -7.23
C THR A 76 7.05 -12.17 -5.96
N ILE A 77 6.88 -11.01 -5.33
CA ILE A 77 6.03 -10.87 -4.14
C ILE A 77 4.80 -10.00 -4.44
N ALA A 78 3.65 -10.50 -4.01
CA ALA A 78 2.44 -9.71 -3.85
C ALA A 78 2.05 -9.57 -2.38
N LEU A 79 1.31 -8.52 -2.08
CA LEU A 79 0.70 -8.24 -0.79
C LEU A 79 -0.82 -8.22 -0.96
N THR A 80 -1.54 -8.84 -0.05
CA THR A 80 -3.00 -8.75 0.01
C THR A 80 -3.45 -8.42 1.43
N LEU A 81 -4.37 -7.47 1.54
CA LEU A 81 -5.09 -7.23 2.77
C LEU A 81 -6.39 -8.02 2.71
N THR A 82 -6.70 -8.74 3.78
CA THR A 82 -7.92 -9.53 3.85
C THR A 82 -8.68 -9.23 5.13
N SER A 83 -9.99 -9.38 5.06
CA SER A 83 -10.84 -9.39 6.25
C SER A 83 -11.63 -10.67 6.26
N SER A 84 -12.18 -11.02 7.42
CA SER A 84 -13.24 -12.03 7.44
C SER A 84 -14.45 -11.55 6.61
N ALA A 85 -15.38 -12.48 6.38
CA ALA A 85 -16.65 -12.17 5.74
C ALA A 85 -17.60 -11.35 6.65
N THR A 86 -17.37 -11.36 7.96
CA THR A 86 -18.17 -10.66 8.97
C THR A 86 -17.63 -9.24 9.19
N SER A 87 -18.53 -8.26 9.25
CA SER A 87 -18.14 -6.86 9.46
C SER A 87 -17.60 -6.66 10.88
N GLY A 88 -16.39 -6.10 11.01
CA GLY A 88 -15.80 -5.72 12.29
C GLY A 88 -14.53 -6.49 12.67
N ASP A 89 -14.23 -7.59 11.97
CA ASP A 89 -13.00 -8.33 12.22
C ASP A 89 -11.77 -7.57 11.72
N PRO A 90 -10.62 -7.74 12.40
CA PRO A 90 -9.40 -7.04 12.04
C PRO A 90 -8.92 -7.42 10.64
N VAL A 91 -8.27 -6.47 9.97
CA VAL A 91 -7.67 -6.70 8.66
C VAL A 91 -6.33 -7.41 8.86
N GLU A 92 -6.09 -8.43 8.04
CA GLU A 92 -4.86 -9.20 8.01
C GLU A 92 -4.02 -8.82 6.78
N ALA A 93 -2.71 -8.78 6.92
CA ALA A 93 -1.76 -8.54 5.83
C ALA A 93 -1.04 -9.83 5.46
N TRP A 94 -1.08 -10.20 4.17
CA TRP A 94 -0.50 -11.44 3.66
C TRP A 94 0.43 -11.17 2.49
N CYS A 95 1.65 -11.69 2.55
CA CYS A 95 2.51 -11.77 1.39
C CYS A 95 2.35 -13.10 0.65
N ILE A 96 2.43 -13.05 -0.67
CA ILE A 96 2.22 -14.16 -1.57
C ILE A 96 3.44 -14.27 -2.47
N ALA A 97 4.12 -15.40 -2.42
CA ALA A 97 5.15 -15.71 -3.39
C ALA A 97 4.50 -16.09 -4.74
N ILE A 98 4.97 -15.41 -5.78
CA ILE A 98 4.52 -15.54 -7.15
C ILE A 98 5.52 -16.45 -7.89
N ASN A 99 5.01 -17.32 -8.78
CA ASN A 99 5.84 -18.17 -9.64
C ASN A 99 6.76 -19.16 -8.90
N SER A 100 6.48 -19.49 -7.63
CA SER A 100 7.07 -20.63 -6.94
C SER A 100 6.50 -21.93 -7.54
N GLY A 101 7.32 -22.64 -8.32
CA GLY A 101 6.96 -23.81 -9.15
C GLY A 101 6.36 -25.05 -8.45
N GLY A 102 5.78 -24.91 -7.25
CA GLY A 102 5.07 -25.95 -6.50
C GLY A 102 3.81 -25.50 -5.74
N GLY A 103 3.43 -24.22 -5.79
CA GLY A 103 2.25 -23.67 -5.10
C GLY A 103 2.46 -22.22 -4.66
N SER A 104 1.39 -21.43 -4.55
CA SER A 104 1.47 -20.04 -4.07
C SER A 104 1.67 -20.02 -2.56
N GLU A 105 2.91 -19.89 -2.12
CA GLU A 105 3.24 -19.77 -0.69
C GLU A 105 2.69 -18.46 -0.15
N GLN A 106 2.12 -18.53 1.05
CA GLN A 106 1.39 -17.43 1.69
C GLN A 106 1.95 -17.24 3.09
N LEU A 107 2.30 -16.00 3.42
CA LEU A 107 2.82 -15.60 4.72
C LEU A 107 1.89 -14.55 5.33
N CYS A 108 1.26 -14.85 6.46
CA CYS A 108 0.56 -13.85 7.25
C CYS A 108 1.57 -12.99 8.02
N LEU A 109 1.68 -11.71 7.69
CA LEU A 109 2.58 -10.77 8.36
C LEU A 109 2.02 -10.23 9.67
N SER A 110 0.70 -10.05 9.72
CA SER A 110 -0.02 -9.52 10.88
C SER A 110 -1.53 -9.74 10.69
N THR A 111 -2.23 -10.03 11.79
CA THR A 111 -3.68 -10.24 11.82
C THR A 111 -4.49 -9.04 12.30
N GLY A 112 -3.84 -7.87 12.47
CA GLY A 112 -4.45 -6.67 13.03
C GLY A 112 -3.84 -5.39 12.49
N VAL A 113 -3.88 -5.22 11.17
CA VAL A 113 -3.36 -4.01 10.52
C VAL A 113 -4.47 -3.00 10.23
N LEU A 114 -4.12 -1.72 10.28
CA LEU A 114 -4.93 -0.66 9.70
C LEU A 114 -4.72 -0.56 8.18
N GLY A 115 -3.52 -0.90 7.72
CA GLY A 115 -3.13 -0.90 6.31
C GLY A 115 -1.71 -1.45 6.15
N ALA A 116 -1.34 -1.78 4.91
CA ALA A 116 0.01 -2.21 4.56
C ALA A 116 0.32 -1.84 3.11
N ALA A 117 1.61 -1.80 2.78
CA ALA A 117 2.08 -1.66 1.40
C ALA A 117 3.44 -2.35 1.20
N LEU A 118 3.73 -2.75 -0.04
CA LEU A 118 5.10 -3.05 -0.45
C LEU A 118 5.92 -1.76 -0.52
N PHE A 119 7.20 -1.86 -0.20
CA PHE A 119 8.10 -0.73 -0.14
C PHE A 119 9.48 -1.08 -0.68
N ASN A 120 9.97 -0.24 -1.58
CA ASN A 120 11.35 -0.29 -2.06
C ASN A 120 11.86 1.16 -2.22
N PRO A 121 12.68 1.66 -1.27
CA PRO A 121 13.21 3.01 -1.31
C PRO A 121 14.32 3.17 -2.34
N TYR A 122 14.93 2.08 -2.79
CA TYR A 122 16.12 2.09 -3.66
C TYR A 122 15.77 1.82 -5.11
N SER A 123 14.58 2.19 -5.58
CA SER A 123 14.06 1.77 -6.88
C SER A 123 14.96 2.25 -8.04
N SER A 124 16.00 1.49 -8.37
CA SER A 124 16.67 1.52 -9.65
C SER A 124 15.73 0.80 -10.63
N ILE A 125 15.56 1.39 -11.81
CA ILE A 125 14.37 1.20 -12.66
C ILE A 125 14.39 -0.16 -13.39
N ALA A 126 15.43 -0.98 -13.19
CA ALA A 126 15.74 -2.11 -14.07
C ALA A 126 16.02 -3.45 -13.38
N GLU A 127 16.12 -3.52 -12.05
CA GLU A 127 16.58 -4.74 -11.36
C GLU A 127 15.48 -5.44 -10.57
N GLU A 128 15.60 -6.77 -10.49
CA GLU A 128 14.79 -7.59 -9.59
C GLU A 128 15.13 -7.23 -8.13
N PHE A 129 14.11 -7.13 -7.28
CA PHE A 129 14.29 -6.81 -5.88
C PHE A 129 13.31 -7.58 -4.99
N ASP A 130 13.72 -7.83 -3.75
CA ASP A 130 12.85 -8.30 -2.69
C ASP A 130 12.27 -7.08 -1.95
N PRO A 131 10.96 -6.79 -2.08
CA PRO A 131 10.36 -5.64 -1.43
C PRO A 131 10.40 -5.79 0.09
N MET A 132 10.61 -4.67 0.77
CA MET A 132 10.22 -4.54 2.17
C MET A 132 8.71 -4.42 2.26
N VAL A 133 8.17 -4.66 3.46
CA VAL A 133 6.74 -4.48 3.72
C VAL A 133 6.54 -3.50 4.86
N ILE A 134 5.65 -2.54 4.63
CA ILE A 134 5.19 -1.60 5.64
C ILE A 134 3.87 -2.09 6.19
N THR A 135 3.76 -2.18 7.52
CA THR A 135 2.50 -2.44 8.21
C THR A 135 2.17 -1.32 9.18
N ILE A 136 0.90 -0.93 9.23
CA ILE A 136 0.37 0.06 10.16
C ILE A 136 -0.50 -0.67 11.19
N THR A 137 -0.24 -0.48 12.47
CA THR A 137 -1.00 -1.13 13.55
C THR A 137 -1.40 -0.12 14.62
N GLU A 138 -2.48 -0.40 15.35
CA GLU A 138 -2.77 0.31 16.60
C GLU A 138 -1.87 -0.22 17.72
N ASP A 139 -1.35 0.67 18.55
CA ASP A 139 -0.64 0.25 19.74
C ASP A 139 -1.64 -0.36 20.74
N LYS A 140 -1.32 -1.54 21.25
CA LYS A 140 -2.16 -2.23 22.23
C LYS A 140 -2.12 -1.56 23.60
N ALA A 141 -1.04 -0.82 23.90
CA ALA A 141 -0.88 -0.12 25.18
C ALA A 141 -1.49 1.28 25.17
N ASP A 142 -1.59 1.92 24.00
CA ASP A 142 -2.21 3.24 23.82
C ASP A 142 -3.00 3.28 22.51
N GLU A 143 -4.33 3.21 22.60
CA GLU A 143 -5.21 3.25 21.42
C GLU A 143 -5.07 4.54 20.58
N ASN A 144 -4.46 5.60 21.12
CA ASN A 144 -4.18 6.82 20.37
C ASN A 144 -2.85 6.76 19.62
N SER A 145 -2.03 5.75 19.88
CA SER A 145 -0.76 5.54 19.21
C SER A 145 -0.94 4.60 18.01
N VAL A 146 -0.34 4.99 16.90
CA VAL A 146 -0.27 4.20 15.68
C VAL A 146 1.18 3.92 15.37
N ASN A 147 1.48 2.64 15.15
CA ASN A 147 2.80 2.16 14.85
C ASN A 147 2.94 1.88 13.36
N ILE A 148 4.11 2.21 12.83
CA ILE A 148 4.55 1.94 11.47
C ILE A 148 5.79 1.09 11.59
N ASP A 149 5.73 -0.09 10.98
CA ASP A 149 6.85 -1.01 10.95
C ASP A 149 7.21 -1.33 9.52
N VAL A 150 8.50 -1.28 9.23
CA VAL A 150 9.10 -1.74 7.98
C VAL A 150 9.90 -2.99 8.28
N SER A 151 9.57 -4.08 7.61
CA SER A 151 10.24 -5.37 7.76
C SER A 151 10.75 -5.85 6.40
N GLY A 152 11.92 -6.47 6.42
CA GLY A 152 12.38 -7.24 5.27
C GLY A 152 11.54 -8.50 5.09
N LEU A 153 11.56 -9.05 3.88
CA LEU A 153 11.09 -10.40 3.61
C LEU A 153 12.31 -11.29 3.35
N LEU A 154 12.24 -12.52 3.82
CA LEU A 154 13.28 -13.51 3.62
C LEU A 154 12.67 -14.75 2.98
N LYS A 155 13.48 -15.47 2.20
CA LYS A 155 13.14 -16.80 1.75
C LYS A 155 13.90 -17.80 2.59
N ASN A 156 13.18 -18.71 3.25
CA ASN A 156 13.82 -19.77 4.00
C ASN A 156 14.64 -20.66 3.04
N PRO A 157 15.95 -20.83 3.27
CA PRO A 157 16.81 -21.57 2.34
C PRO A 157 16.52 -23.08 2.32
N ILE A 158 15.87 -23.61 3.35
CA ILE A 158 15.55 -25.04 3.51
C ILE A 158 14.16 -25.34 2.96
N SER A 159 13.13 -24.62 3.43
CA SER A 159 11.74 -24.86 3.03
C SER A 159 11.37 -24.16 1.72
N GLY A 160 12.14 -23.15 1.31
CA GLY A 160 11.78 -22.27 0.20
C GLY A 160 10.69 -21.26 0.53
N CYS A 161 10.07 -21.36 1.72
CA CYS A 161 8.93 -20.54 2.13
C CYS A 161 9.32 -19.08 2.41
N LEU A 162 8.38 -18.17 2.14
CA LEU A 162 8.50 -16.78 2.56
C LEU A 162 8.39 -16.65 4.09
N GLU A 163 9.30 -15.91 4.69
CA GLU A 163 9.36 -15.60 6.12
C GLU A 163 9.47 -14.08 6.34
N LYS A 164 8.94 -13.62 7.47
CA LYS A 164 9.10 -12.22 7.88
C LYS A 164 10.51 -12.04 8.45
N GLY A 165 11.29 -11.16 7.82
CA GLY A 165 12.62 -10.81 8.28
C GLY A 165 12.61 -9.86 9.47
N GLU A 166 13.80 -9.36 9.81
CA GLU A 166 13.97 -8.39 10.89
C GLU A 166 13.27 -7.06 10.58
N ARG A 167 12.93 -6.33 11.65
CA ARG A 167 12.41 -4.98 11.55
C ARG A 167 13.55 -4.05 11.14
N ILE A 168 13.44 -3.49 9.94
CA ILE A 168 14.43 -2.60 9.35
C ILE A 168 14.26 -1.20 9.88
N ALA A 169 13.02 -0.73 10.05
CA ALA A 169 12.75 0.58 10.61
C ALA A 169 11.35 0.65 11.19
N GLY A 170 11.06 1.72 11.93
CA GLY A 170 9.71 2.05 12.29
C GLY A 170 9.58 3.39 12.98
N ALA A 171 8.33 3.79 13.18
CA ALA A 171 7.96 5.02 13.85
C ALA A 171 6.61 4.85 14.54
N SER A 172 6.36 5.69 15.53
CA SER A 172 5.06 5.78 16.20
C SER A 172 4.58 7.22 16.14
N PHE A 173 3.28 7.42 15.98
CA PHE A 173 2.70 8.75 16.07
C PHE A 173 1.41 8.72 16.89
N LEU A 174 1.18 9.81 17.62
CA LEU A 174 -0.03 10.02 18.40
C LEU A 174 -1.10 10.67 17.53
N ARG A 175 -2.31 10.11 17.59
CA ARG A 175 -3.53 10.70 17.03
C ARG A 175 -3.87 11.94 17.82
N LYS A 176 -3.95 13.08 17.13
CA LYS A 176 -4.29 14.38 17.77
C LYS A 176 -5.75 14.46 18.22
N SER A 177 -6.67 13.72 17.58
CA SER A 177 -8.03 13.50 18.09
C SER A 177 -8.66 12.26 17.45
N LYS A 178 -9.45 11.50 18.22
CA LYS A 178 -10.23 10.33 17.74
C LYS A 178 -11.52 10.75 17.02
N THR A 179 -11.52 11.92 16.36
CA THR A 179 -12.72 12.42 15.68
C THR A 179 -12.99 11.54 14.48
N THR A 180 -13.94 10.62 14.64
CA THR A 180 -14.33 9.70 13.59
C THR A 180 -15.30 10.40 12.65
N LEU A 181 -14.88 10.55 11.41
CA LEU A 181 -15.69 11.12 10.33
C LEU A 181 -16.67 10.05 9.82
N PRO A 182 -17.91 10.44 9.50
CA PRO A 182 -18.91 9.51 9.01
C PRO A 182 -18.44 8.86 7.70
N GLN A 183 -18.66 7.55 7.58
CA GLN A 183 -18.32 6.83 6.36
C GLN A 183 -19.20 7.35 5.21
N PRO A 184 -18.61 7.75 4.08
CA PRO A 184 -19.38 8.24 2.96
C PRO A 184 -19.87 7.09 2.07
N THR A 185 -20.97 7.29 1.35
CA THR A 185 -21.57 6.24 0.51
C THR A 185 -20.68 5.88 -0.68
N MET A 186 -19.83 6.82 -1.10
CA MET A 186 -18.80 6.60 -2.12
C MET A 186 -17.60 5.79 -1.62
N ALA A 187 -17.41 5.64 -0.29
CA ALA A 187 -16.37 4.75 0.22
C ALA A 187 -16.78 3.30 0.00
N MET A 188 -15.91 2.56 -0.69
CA MET A 188 -16.08 1.14 -1.02
C MET A 188 -15.83 0.21 0.19
N GLY A 189 -16.34 0.61 1.36
CA GLY A 189 -16.12 -0.01 2.66
C GLY A 189 -15.19 0.80 3.56
N ILE A 190 -15.13 0.37 4.83
CA ILE A 190 -14.32 0.99 5.90
C ILE A 190 -12.86 0.52 5.91
N ALA A 191 -12.58 -0.63 5.29
CA ALA A 191 -11.25 -1.23 5.24
C ALA A 191 -10.57 -0.97 3.86
N PRO A 192 -9.23 -0.84 3.81
CA PRO A 192 -8.34 -0.73 4.97
C PRO A 192 -8.58 0.60 5.69
N SER A 193 -8.36 0.68 6.99
CA SER A 193 -8.56 1.92 7.77
C SER A 193 -7.49 2.97 7.47
N ALA A 194 -6.30 2.53 7.06
CA ALA A 194 -5.19 3.36 6.66
C ALA A 194 -4.76 3.05 5.22
N PHE A 195 -4.47 4.10 4.45
CA PHE A 195 -3.74 3.98 3.19
C PHE A 195 -2.25 4.14 3.46
N VAL A 196 -1.44 3.22 2.91
CA VAL A 196 0.02 3.34 2.87
C VAL A 196 0.46 3.50 1.43
N LEU A 197 1.06 4.65 1.12
CA LEU A 197 1.46 5.05 -0.22
C LEU A 197 2.97 5.22 -0.26
N CYS A 198 3.63 4.46 -1.13
CA CYS A 198 5.09 4.44 -1.25
C CYS A 198 5.51 5.07 -2.59
N CYS A 199 6.49 5.97 -2.55
CA CYS A 199 7.14 6.53 -3.73
C CYS A 199 8.60 6.80 -3.41
N GLU A 200 9.50 5.98 -3.95
CA GLU A 200 10.92 5.99 -3.59
C GLU A 200 11.11 5.94 -2.07
N GLN A 201 11.95 6.80 -1.50
CA GLN A 201 12.17 6.96 -0.06
C GLN A 201 10.98 7.55 0.72
N PHE A 202 9.91 7.99 0.06
CA PHE A 202 8.77 8.62 0.73
C PHE A 202 7.65 7.64 1.01
N VAL A 203 7.09 7.74 2.21
CA VAL A 203 5.94 6.95 2.64
C VAL A 203 4.87 7.88 3.20
N ALA A 204 3.70 7.90 2.58
CA ALA A 204 2.54 8.62 3.07
C ALA A 204 1.52 7.64 3.70
N VAL A 205 1.18 7.90 4.96
CA VAL A 205 0.15 7.17 5.71
C VAL A 205 -1.06 8.07 5.89
N ILE A 206 -2.22 7.60 5.46
CA ILE A 206 -3.48 8.34 5.58
C ILE A 206 -4.48 7.51 6.39
N LEU A 207 -4.85 8.00 7.58
CA LEU A 207 -5.96 7.44 8.37
C LEU A 207 -7.28 7.97 7.78
N ARG A 208 -8.06 7.09 7.14
CA ARG A 208 -9.18 7.49 6.27
C ARG A 208 -10.32 8.14 7.04
N ASN A 209 -10.71 7.54 8.16
CA ASN A 209 -11.82 7.99 9.00
C ASN A 209 -11.48 9.23 9.84
N GLU A 210 -10.22 9.64 9.90
CA GLU A 210 -9.78 10.84 10.62
C GLU A 210 -9.37 11.97 9.66
N GLY A 211 -9.07 11.62 8.40
CA GLY A 211 -8.46 12.56 7.45
C GLY A 211 -7.05 12.97 7.88
N SER A 212 -6.30 12.09 8.56
CA SER A 212 -4.95 12.39 9.03
C SER A 212 -3.92 11.89 8.02
N LEU A 213 -3.11 12.79 7.46
CA LEU A 213 -1.99 12.47 6.59
C LEU A 213 -0.67 12.65 7.35
N ILE A 214 0.18 11.63 7.32
CA ILE A 214 1.54 11.66 7.85
C ILE A 214 2.48 11.20 6.74
N VAL A 215 3.53 11.96 6.51
CA VAL A 215 4.53 11.68 5.49
C VAL A 215 5.86 11.44 6.17
N TYR A 216 6.50 10.34 5.78
CA TYR A 216 7.80 9.91 6.25
C TYR A 216 8.80 9.92 5.12
N LYS A 217 10.06 10.14 5.48
CA LYS A 217 11.22 9.91 4.62
C LYS A 217 12.09 8.83 5.23
N PHE A 218 12.30 7.77 4.47
CA PHE A 218 13.26 6.72 4.80
C PHE A 218 14.67 7.23 4.53
N ASP A 219 15.58 7.05 5.49
CA ASP A 219 16.97 7.51 5.43
C ASP A 219 17.87 6.33 5.81
N ASP A 220 18.53 5.75 4.82
CA ASP A 220 19.39 4.57 4.97
C ASP A 220 20.77 4.90 5.56
N ASN A 221 21.17 6.18 5.52
CA ASN A 221 22.52 6.59 5.89
C ASN A 221 22.72 6.78 7.40
N LYS A 222 21.68 6.58 8.21
CA LYS A 222 21.76 6.72 9.67
C LYS A 222 21.80 5.35 10.32
N SER A 223 22.83 5.14 11.14
CA SER A 223 22.97 4.00 12.06
C SER A 223 21.79 3.84 13.03
N SER A 224 20.87 4.81 13.08
CA SER A 224 19.54 4.69 13.66
C SER A 224 18.50 4.60 12.54
N THR A 225 17.90 3.42 12.43
CA THR A 225 16.78 2.98 11.59
C THR A 225 15.48 3.78 11.77
N ASN A 226 15.56 5.09 11.56
CA ASN A 226 14.47 6.02 11.87
C ASN A 226 13.71 6.45 10.61
N PHE A 227 12.43 6.05 10.56
CA PHE A 227 11.43 6.66 9.69
C PHE A 227 11.17 8.09 10.17
N ASN A 228 11.73 9.09 9.48
CA ASN A 228 11.61 10.48 9.90
C ASN A 228 10.29 11.06 9.41
N VAL A 229 9.47 11.58 10.33
CA VAL A 229 8.27 12.35 9.97
C VAL A 229 8.71 13.66 9.34
N ILE A 230 8.42 13.86 8.06
CA ILE A 230 8.69 15.12 7.35
C ILE A 230 7.48 16.04 7.33
N GLN A 231 6.26 15.48 7.38
CA GLN A 231 5.04 16.27 7.44
C GLN A 231 3.90 15.53 8.14
N GLN A 232 3.11 16.28 8.90
CA GLN A 232 1.82 15.82 9.42
C GLN A 232 0.76 16.89 9.08
N LYS A 233 -0.31 16.47 8.41
CA LYS A 233 -1.38 17.37 7.95
C LYS A 233 -2.75 16.76 8.21
N LYS A 234 -3.68 17.58 8.70
CA LYS A 234 -5.09 17.21 8.79
C LYS A 234 -5.81 17.65 7.53
N LEU A 235 -6.52 16.71 6.90
CA LEU A 235 -7.37 16.92 5.73
C LEU A 235 -8.82 17.19 6.15
N ASP A 236 -9.16 16.92 7.42
CA ASP A 236 -10.45 17.16 8.09
C ASP A 236 -11.68 16.65 7.30
N ARG A 237 -11.49 15.59 6.51
CA ARG A 237 -12.50 14.94 5.67
C ARG A 237 -12.14 13.46 5.53
N TYR A 238 -13.17 12.63 5.37
CA TYR A 238 -12.98 11.20 5.15
C TYR A 238 -12.25 11.00 3.83
N VAL A 239 -11.18 10.20 3.82
CA VAL A 239 -10.41 9.93 2.60
C VAL A 239 -10.94 8.66 1.93
N VAL A 240 -11.53 8.85 0.75
CA VAL A 240 -12.15 7.79 -0.05
C VAL A 240 -11.09 6.98 -0.76
N ASP A 241 -10.14 7.66 -1.37
CA ASP A 241 -9.00 7.08 -2.08
C ASP A 241 -7.82 8.07 -2.10
N ALA A 242 -6.61 7.57 -2.36
CA ALA A 242 -5.43 8.40 -2.49
C ALA A 242 -4.34 7.75 -3.35
N SER A 243 -3.54 8.58 -4.00
CA SER A 243 -2.36 8.21 -4.77
C SER A 243 -1.18 9.10 -4.43
N ILE A 244 0.02 8.63 -4.74
CA ILE A 244 1.28 9.35 -4.58
C ILE A 244 2.00 9.34 -5.92
N ARG A 245 2.65 10.45 -6.25
CA ARG A 245 3.55 10.52 -7.42
C ARG A 245 4.78 11.33 -7.07
N LEU A 246 5.87 11.05 -7.79
CA LEU A 246 7.04 11.90 -7.77
C LEU A 246 6.73 13.22 -8.48
N ARG A 247 7.18 14.32 -7.90
CA ARG A 247 7.22 15.63 -8.53
C ARG A 247 8.70 15.94 -8.79
N GLU A 248 9.07 15.89 -10.05
CA GLU A 248 10.35 16.38 -10.52
C GLU A 248 10.09 17.68 -11.26
N ASP A 249 10.53 18.79 -10.67
CA ASP A 249 10.70 20.05 -11.38
C ASP A 249 12.20 20.41 -11.38
N ASP A 250 12.61 21.33 -12.26
CA ASP A 250 14.03 21.72 -12.45
C ASP A 250 14.69 22.26 -11.17
N THR A 251 13.92 22.55 -10.12
CA THR A 251 14.38 23.27 -8.92
C THR A 251 14.18 22.52 -7.60
N CYS A 252 13.34 21.49 -7.58
CA CYS A 252 12.91 20.79 -6.37
C CYS A 252 12.44 19.37 -6.72
N ARG A 253 13.05 18.38 -6.04
CA ARG A 253 12.52 17.03 -6.00
C ARG A 253 11.52 16.92 -4.86
N GLY A 254 10.39 16.27 -5.09
CA GLY A 254 9.37 16.12 -4.07
C GLY A 254 8.33 15.08 -4.44
N ILE A 255 7.25 15.04 -3.68
CA ILE A 255 6.11 14.17 -3.98
C ILE A 255 4.81 14.97 -3.94
N ASP A 256 3.86 14.54 -4.76
CA ASP A 256 2.46 14.97 -4.65
C ASP A 256 1.63 13.81 -4.13
N ILE A 257 0.85 14.08 -3.08
CA ILE A 257 -0.16 13.16 -2.56
C ILE A 257 -1.52 13.68 -2.99
N ILE A 258 -2.19 12.92 -3.86
CA ILE A 258 -3.49 13.28 -4.41
C ILE A 258 -4.54 12.45 -3.68
N ALA A 259 -5.47 13.09 -2.99
CA ALA A 259 -6.50 12.43 -2.19
C ALA A 259 -7.90 12.82 -2.66
N LEU A 260 -8.79 11.83 -2.78
CA LEU A 260 -10.21 12.01 -2.97
C LEU A 260 -10.87 12.10 -1.59
N LEU A 261 -11.28 13.29 -1.20
CA LEU A 261 -11.96 13.57 0.05
C LEU A 261 -13.47 13.51 -0.15
N CYS A 262 -14.20 13.00 0.82
CA CYS A 262 -15.65 13.15 0.83
C CYS A 262 -16.04 14.62 1.04
N ASP A 263 -17.12 15.06 0.39
CA ASP A 263 -17.74 16.33 0.73
C ASP A 263 -18.40 16.29 2.12
N ARG A 264 -18.31 17.39 2.88
CA ARG A 264 -18.88 17.48 4.23
C ARG A 264 -20.40 17.61 4.22
N GLU A 265 -20.93 18.29 3.22
CA GLU A 265 -22.35 18.60 3.08
C GLU A 265 -23.07 17.54 2.25
N ASN A 266 -22.32 16.83 1.38
CA ASN A 266 -22.85 15.76 0.55
C ASN A 266 -21.96 14.51 0.56
N LEU A 267 -22.34 13.49 1.34
CA LEU A 267 -21.58 12.23 1.45
C LEU A 267 -21.54 11.38 0.17
N LYS A 268 -22.18 11.83 -0.90
CA LYS A 268 -22.17 11.22 -2.24
C LYS A 268 -21.23 11.93 -3.20
N ASP A 269 -20.64 13.05 -2.81
CA ASP A 269 -19.77 13.88 -3.65
C ASP A 269 -18.34 13.90 -3.12
N GLY A 270 -17.38 14.15 -4.01
CA GLY A 270 -15.96 14.09 -3.71
C GLY A 270 -15.21 15.34 -4.15
N ARG A 271 -14.18 15.70 -3.38
CA ARG A 271 -13.23 16.75 -3.74
C ARG A 271 -11.83 16.18 -3.83
N ILE A 272 -11.14 16.47 -4.93
CA ILE A 272 -9.74 16.11 -5.09
C ILE A 272 -8.89 17.21 -4.44
N VAL A 273 -7.94 16.79 -3.60
CA VAL A 273 -6.90 17.68 -3.07
C VAL A 273 -5.53 17.14 -3.45
N THR A 274 -4.58 18.05 -3.64
CA THR A 274 -3.17 17.70 -3.82
C THR A 274 -2.38 18.30 -2.65
N VAL A 275 -1.58 17.48 -1.99
CA VAL A 275 -0.63 17.92 -0.96
C VAL A 275 0.77 17.71 -1.51
N SER A 276 1.44 18.80 -1.84
CA SER A 276 2.82 18.77 -2.32
C SER A 276 3.79 18.82 -1.15
N ILE A 277 4.76 17.92 -1.17
CA ILE A 277 5.88 17.85 -0.24
C ILE A 277 7.13 18.16 -1.05
N SER A 278 7.93 19.11 -0.58
CA SER A 278 9.23 19.43 -1.18
C SER A 278 10.33 18.77 -0.36
N ASP A 279 11.26 18.10 -1.03
CA ASP A 279 12.54 17.74 -0.44
C ASP A 279 13.49 18.91 -0.69
N ASN A 280 13.60 19.80 0.29
CA ASN A 280 14.63 20.82 0.21
C ASN A 280 15.96 20.08 0.30
N TYR A 281 16.74 20.07 -0.78
CA TYR A 281 18.13 19.61 -0.72
C TYR A 281 18.83 20.43 0.37
N SER A 282 19.07 19.80 1.52
CA SER A 282 20.04 20.31 2.47
C SER A 282 21.40 20.21 1.78
N SER A 283 21.80 21.30 1.13
CA SER A 283 23.17 21.51 0.63
C SER A 283 24.16 21.47 1.78
#